data_AF-A0A965HTC1-F1
#
_entry.id   AF-A0A965HTC1-F1
#
_cell.length_a   1.000
_cell.length_b   1.000
_cell.length_c   1.000
_cell.angle_alpha   90.00
_cell.angle_beta   90.00
_cell.angle_gamma   90.00
#
_symmetry.space_group_name_H-M   'P 1'
#
loop_
_entity.id
_entity.type
_entity.pdbx_description
1 polymer ?
#
loop_
_entity_poly.entity_id
_entity_poly.type
_entity_poly.pdbx_seq_one_letter_code
_entity_poly.pdbx_strand_id
1 'polypeptide(L)'
;MKFGSSSRGIWPQEIRFFPKEVSLLSPISPKKIEFPAGQVPSWSSSYPGCGIYICTGSGSIQGRIGGKVYEFKSRDLVLIPPGAPVCWYAEKSAFSLLAVHFLPSIMMADMNSRELTAFLSSFRFGREEEVEVRSLPRESYRAITTRLQTMLVEQGDASGDRGLKWKVLLGEILLQTLPLGSNGHVPKESFWTDQAWQRLPKVLDYLHKNCREDLYAERILKDLGLPDDFLATAFPEIMGQRWSRYLLDYRIRLAAGLLRQKSARISFVAQECGFPTLSHFNASFRKVMGMAPRDFYKSSESMLVSKNGVRKADPVKSKAFTLVELLVTISIIGLLAGLSIPTIKVARETAEVGGCMSNMRQLTTAMLAVASDNDGRIFSGNGVTEGWAPDSVNNLTNCKLWSGGYVRNAKVFLCPHGRPSGAPWFGSPACHYSLNVAPQGGVVSTEIMVNRIQNPSKTIMLFEEAVVSAGQTQDSR
;
A
#
# COMPACT_ATOMS: atom_id res chain seq x y z
N MET A 1 4.84 40.57 -17.24
CA MET A 1 3.38 40.74 -17.43
C MET A 1 2.67 39.95 -16.35
N LYS A 2 1.92 40.63 -15.47
CA LYS A 2 1.04 40.00 -14.48
C LYS A 2 -0.09 39.30 -15.25
N PHE A 3 -0.23 37.99 -15.14
CA PHE A 3 -1.43 37.28 -15.60
C PHE A 3 -2.27 36.87 -14.39
N GLY A 4 -3.52 37.32 -14.43
CA GLY A 4 -4.47 37.27 -13.35
C GLY A 4 -5.04 35.89 -13.07
N SER A 5 -5.54 35.79 -11.85
CA SER A 5 -6.37 34.74 -11.29
C SER A 5 -7.71 34.61 -12.03
N SER A 6 -7.78 33.84 -13.12
CA SER A 6 -9.06 33.32 -13.64
C SER A 6 -8.86 32.24 -14.70
N SER A 7 -8.63 31.01 -14.29
CA SER A 7 -8.95 29.81 -15.09
C SER A 7 -9.28 28.64 -14.17
N ARG A 8 -10.38 28.78 -13.43
CA ARG A 8 -11.10 27.63 -12.86
C ARG A 8 -11.89 27.00 -14.01
N GLY A 9 -11.33 26.00 -14.66
CA GLY A 9 -12.00 25.26 -15.73
C GLY A 9 -10.96 24.51 -16.54
N ILE A 10 -11.23 23.25 -16.89
CA ILE A 10 -10.32 22.32 -17.58
C ILE A 10 -9.35 21.54 -16.64
N TRP A 11 -9.77 21.28 -15.41
CA TRP A 11 -9.34 20.05 -14.71
C TRP A 11 -10.60 19.24 -14.44
N PRO A 12 -10.76 18.01 -14.96
CA PRO A 12 -11.88 17.18 -14.56
C PRO A 12 -11.80 16.99 -13.04
N GLN A 13 -12.88 17.31 -12.33
CA GLN A 13 -13.01 17.00 -10.91
C GLN A 13 -12.96 15.47 -10.64
N GLU A 14 -12.99 14.66 -11.70
CA GLU A 14 -12.85 13.22 -11.69
C GLU A 14 -11.45 12.78 -12.17
N ILE A 15 -10.69 12.26 -11.22
CA ILE A 15 -9.33 11.72 -11.37
C ILE A 15 -9.40 10.33 -12.03
N ARG A 16 -8.69 10.13 -13.14
CA ARG A 16 -8.65 8.83 -13.84
C ARG A 16 -7.21 8.43 -14.18
N PHE A 17 -6.95 7.13 -14.02
CA PHE A 17 -5.84 6.22 -14.40
C PHE A 17 -4.34 6.40 -14.00
N PHE A 18 -3.70 5.31 -13.52
CA PHE A 18 -2.25 5.04 -13.34
C PHE A 18 -1.75 3.85 -14.22
N PRO A 19 -0.51 3.71 -14.71
CA PRO A 19 -0.01 2.46 -15.33
C PRO A 19 0.41 1.41 -14.28
N LYS A 20 0.64 0.15 -14.73
CA LYS A 20 1.09 -0.99 -13.92
C LYS A 20 2.24 -0.58 -12.98
N GLU A 21 2.09 -0.92 -11.70
CA GLU A 21 3.08 -0.64 -10.66
C GLU A 21 4.47 -1.13 -11.07
N VAL A 22 5.48 -0.32 -10.78
CA VAL A 22 6.88 -0.74 -10.86
C VAL A 22 7.07 -1.82 -9.82
N SER A 23 7.52 -2.99 -10.25
CA SER A 23 8.15 -3.93 -9.33
C SER A 23 9.29 -3.18 -8.64
N LEU A 24 9.09 -2.84 -7.38
CA LEU A 24 10.03 -2.15 -6.50
C LEU A 24 11.36 -2.89 -6.33
N LEU A 25 11.44 -4.11 -6.87
CA LEU A 25 12.63 -4.95 -6.87
C LEU A 25 13.73 -4.42 -7.80
N SER A 26 13.42 -3.53 -8.76
CA SER A 26 14.45 -2.99 -9.65
C SER A 26 14.86 -1.57 -9.25
N PRO A 27 16.14 -1.36 -8.85
CA PRO A 27 16.65 -0.06 -8.43
C PRO A 27 16.81 0.94 -9.59
N ILE A 28 16.70 0.47 -10.83
CA ILE A 28 16.67 1.27 -12.07
C ILE A 28 15.55 0.70 -12.96
N SER A 29 14.60 1.53 -13.36
CA SER A 29 13.44 1.14 -14.15
C SER A 29 13.21 2.13 -15.30
N PRO A 30 13.66 1.81 -16.52
CA PRO A 30 13.32 2.61 -17.70
C PRO A 30 11.84 2.44 -18.07
N LYS A 31 11.22 3.48 -18.62
CA LYS A 31 9.82 3.49 -19.04
C LYS A 31 9.61 4.28 -20.33
N LYS A 32 8.76 3.75 -21.20
CA LYS A 32 8.11 4.50 -22.28
C LYS A 32 6.65 4.69 -21.90
N ILE A 33 6.19 5.94 -21.90
CA ILE A 33 4.80 6.28 -21.59
C ILE A 33 4.22 6.97 -22.81
N GLU A 34 3.16 6.40 -23.37
CA GLU A 34 2.48 6.91 -24.55
C GLU A 34 1.10 7.44 -24.16
N PHE A 35 0.79 8.65 -24.63
CA PHE A 35 -0.46 9.36 -24.38
C PHE A 35 -1.15 9.57 -25.72
N PRO A 36 -2.16 8.75 -26.07
CA PRO A 36 -2.97 8.99 -27.27
C PRO A 36 -3.72 10.33 -27.18
N ALA A 37 -3.95 10.98 -28.32
CA ALA A 37 -4.71 12.23 -28.38
C ALA A 37 -6.12 12.05 -27.80
N GLY A 38 -6.59 13.03 -27.01
CA GLY A 38 -7.96 13.05 -26.48
C GLY A 38 -8.26 12.04 -25.36
N GLN A 39 -7.25 11.38 -24.78
CA GLN A 39 -7.46 10.54 -23.60
C GLN A 39 -7.45 11.32 -22.29
N VAL A 40 -8.23 10.81 -21.34
CA VAL A 40 -8.33 11.25 -19.95
C VAL A 40 -6.95 11.18 -19.28
N PRO A 41 -6.61 12.05 -18.28
CA PRO A 41 -5.31 12.05 -17.63
C PRO A 41 -4.79 10.66 -17.32
N SER A 42 -3.47 10.46 -17.45
CA SER A 42 -2.83 9.27 -16.95
C SER A 42 -1.73 9.67 -15.98
N TRP A 43 -1.98 9.37 -14.72
CA TRP A 43 -1.02 9.47 -13.64
C TRP A 43 0.14 8.54 -13.92
N SER A 44 1.38 9.01 -13.81
CA SER A 44 2.48 8.08 -13.60
C SER A 44 2.57 7.88 -12.09
N SER A 45 2.45 6.63 -11.62
CA SER A 45 2.63 6.29 -10.20
C SER A 45 3.83 7.04 -9.61
N SER A 46 3.66 7.68 -8.45
CA SER A 46 4.79 8.18 -7.65
C SER A 46 5.74 7.01 -7.40
N TYR A 47 6.83 7.00 -8.14
CA TYR A 47 7.92 6.08 -7.88
C TYR A 47 8.60 6.57 -6.59
N PRO A 48 9.01 5.68 -5.68
CA PRO A 48 9.62 6.10 -4.42
C PRO A 48 11.09 6.51 -4.56
N GLY A 49 11.61 6.59 -5.78
CA GLY A 49 12.91 7.16 -6.09
C GLY A 49 12.79 8.34 -7.06
N CYS A 50 13.92 8.79 -7.56
CA CYS A 50 14.00 9.89 -8.52
C CYS A 50 13.47 9.47 -9.89
N GLY A 51 12.90 10.43 -10.61
CA GLY A 51 12.48 10.26 -12.00
C GLY A 51 13.10 11.29 -12.93
N ILE A 52 13.70 10.83 -14.02
CA ILE A 52 14.17 11.66 -15.13
C ILE A 52 13.23 11.41 -16.29
N TYR A 53 12.55 12.45 -16.78
CA TYR A 53 11.59 12.36 -17.88
C TYR A 53 12.03 13.24 -19.04
N ILE A 54 11.92 12.73 -20.26
CA ILE A 54 12.17 13.45 -21.49
C ILE A 54 10.94 13.40 -22.38
N CYS A 55 10.54 14.58 -22.81
CA CYS A 55 9.45 14.79 -23.74
C CYS A 55 9.87 14.51 -25.19
N THR A 56 9.31 13.46 -25.80
CA THR A 56 9.68 13.02 -27.16
C THR A 56 8.58 13.23 -28.20
N GLY A 57 7.34 13.48 -27.78
CA GLY A 57 6.19 13.69 -28.67
C GLY A 57 6.21 15.03 -29.43
N SER A 58 5.37 15.13 -30.47
CA SER A 58 5.05 16.39 -31.13
C SER A 58 3.85 17.07 -30.44
N GLY A 59 3.95 18.39 -30.24
CA GLY A 59 2.94 19.19 -29.53
C GLY A 59 3.35 19.52 -28.09
N SER A 60 2.36 19.63 -27.19
CA SER A 60 2.56 19.89 -25.77
C SER A 60 1.76 18.92 -24.89
N ILE A 61 2.28 18.69 -23.69
CA ILE A 61 1.64 17.89 -22.65
C ILE A 61 1.55 18.73 -21.37
N GLN A 62 0.43 18.67 -20.68
CA GLN A 62 0.31 19.25 -19.34
C GLN A 62 0.68 18.21 -18.30
N GLY A 63 1.44 18.59 -17.28
CA GLY A 63 1.71 17.73 -16.14
C GLY A 63 1.41 18.46 -14.84
N ARG A 64 0.70 17.78 -13.93
CA ARG A 64 0.52 18.24 -12.56
C ARG A 64 1.53 17.53 -11.67
N ILE A 65 2.48 18.27 -11.12
CA ILE A 65 3.54 17.72 -10.26
C ILE A 65 3.53 18.49 -8.94
N GLY A 66 3.43 17.76 -7.82
CA GLY A 66 3.38 18.39 -6.49
C GLY A 66 2.25 19.42 -6.36
N GLY A 67 1.11 19.17 -7.01
CA GLY A 67 -0.04 20.08 -6.97
C GLY A 67 0.00 21.24 -7.97
N LYS A 68 1.16 21.63 -8.51
CA LYS A 68 1.29 22.68 -9.54
C LYS A 68 1.17 22.10 -10.95
N VAL A 69 0.66 22.92 -11.87
CA VAL A 69 0.47 22.57 -13.27
C VAL A 69 1.58 23.17 -14.09
N TYR A 70 2.16 22.35 -14.96
CA TYR A 70 3.22 22.70 -15.89
C TYR A 70 2.79 22.32 -17.31
N GLU A 71 3.26 23.07 -18.31
CA GLU A 71 3.13 22.72 -19.71
C GLU A 71 4.51 22.41 -20.27
N PHE A 72 4.64 21.26 -20.94
CA PHE A 72 5.88 20.74 -21.46
C PHE A 72 5.81 20.56 -22.97
N LYS A 73 6.94 20.77 -23.63
CA LYS A 73 7.12 20.64 -25.08
C LYS A 73 8.19 19.59 -25.39
N SER A 74 8.27 19.20 -26.66
CA SER A 74 9.32 18.32 -27.13
C SER A 74 10.72 18.83 -26.74
N ARG A 75 11.57 17.92 -26.24
CA ARG A 75 12.91 18.14 -25.67
C ARG A 75 12.98 18.71 -24.26
N ASP A 76 11.84 18.93 -23.61
CA ASP A 76 11.86 19.27 -22.19
C ASP A 76 12.27 18.06 -21.35
N LEU A 77 13.26 18.29 -20.50
CA LEU A 77 13.71 17.45 -19.42
C LEU A 77 12.98 17.86 -18.14
N VAL A 78 12.47 16.87 -17.41
CA VAL A 78 11.82 17.06 -16.12
C VAL A 78 12.48 16.16 -15.10
N LEU A 79 12.96 16.74 -14.01
CA LEU A 79 13.49 16.02 -12.85
C LEU A 79 12.46 16.01 -11.74
N ILE A 80 12.13 14.81 -11.27
CA ILE A 80 11.07 14.58 -10.27
C ILE A 80 11.70 13.94 -9.03
N PRO A 81 11.58 14.56 -7.84
CA PRO A 81 12.08 13.98 -6.60
C PRO A 81 11.27 12.73 -6.19
N PRO A 82 11.83 11.90 -5.30
CA PRO A 82 11.11 10.80 -4.67
C PRO A 82 9.81 11.26 -4.02
N GLY A 83 8.77 10.44 -4.11
CA GLY A 83 7.50 10.69 -3.41
C GLY A 83 6.58 11.71 -4.07
N ALA A 84 7.10 12.58 -4.94
CA ALA A 84 6.31 13.61 -5.59
C ALA A 84 5.16 13.00 -6.43
N PRO A 85 3.90 13.46 -6.26
CA PRO A 85 2.78 13.02 -7.07
C PRO A 85 2.86 13.63 -8.47
N VAL A 86 2.70 12.79 -9.51
CA VAL A 86 2.81 13.19 -10.92
C VAL A 86 1.61 12.71 -11.72
N CYS A 87 0.93 13.65 -12.36
CA CYS A 87 -0.14 13.39 -13.33
C CYS A 87 0.22 14.00 -14.68
N TRP A 88 -0.02 13.28 -15.78
CA TRP A 88 0.19 13.79 -17.14
C TRP A 88 -1.12 13.80 -17.92
N TYR A 89 -1.31 14.81 -18.77
CA TYR A 89 -2.50 15.03 -19.57
C TYR A 89 -2.13 15.58 -20.95
N ALA A 90 -2.48 14.85 -22.01
CA ALA A 90 -2.29 15.26 -23.40
C ALA A 90 -3.65 15.61 -24.02
N GLU A 91 -3.92 16.91 -24.18
CA GLU A 91 -5.24 17.40 -24.61
C GLU A 91 -5.49 17.18 -26.11
N LYS A 92 -4.53 17.56 -26.97
CA LYS A 92 -4.78 17.75 -28.41
C LYS A 92 -4.01 16.81 -29.33
N SER A 93 -2.78 16.42 -28.98
CA SER A 93 -1.93 15.58 -29.81
C SER A 93 -1.42 14.37 -29.04
N ALA A 94 -1.15 13.29 -29.77
CA ALA A 94 -0.49 12.13 -29.17
C ALA A 94 0.90 12.55 -28.69
N PHE A 95 1.23 12.21 -27.46
CA PHE A 95 2.50 12.55 -26.84
C PHE A 95 3.22 11.32 -26.31
N SER A 96 4.54 11.37 -26.24
CA SER A 96 5.33 10.30 -25.65
C SER A 96 6.38 10.87 -24.69
N LEU A 97 6.58 10.15 -23.59
CA LEU A 97 7.63 10.40 -22.61
C LEU A 97 8.54 9.17 -22.56
N LEU A 98 9.85 9.41 -22.58
CA LEU A 98 10.85 8.46 -22.13
C LEU A 98 11.25 8.82 -20.71
N ALA A 99 11.31 7.84 -19.82
CA ALA A 99 11.68 8.08 -18.44
C ALA A 99 12.61 6.99 -17.90
N VAL A 100 13.39 7.35 -16.89
CA VAL A 100 14.06 6.39 -16.01
C VAL A 100 13.76 6.73 -14.57
N HIS A 101 13.35 5.72 -13.83
CA HIS A 101 13.10 5.75 -12.40
C HIS A 101 14.24 5.05 -11.68
N PHE A 102 14.81 5.63 -10.64
CA PHE A 102 15.90 4.99 -9.90
C PHE A 102 15.97 5.41 -8.43
N LEU A 103 16.51 4.52 -7.58
CA LEU A 103 16.79 4.83 -6.19
C LEU A 103 18.14 5.56 -6.09
N PRO A 104 18.24 6.75 -5.46
CA PRO A 104 19.49 7.51 -5.39
C PRO A 104 20.68 6.73 -4.82
N SER A 105 20.41 5.84 -3.86
CA SER A 105 21.42 4.99 -3.22
C SER A 105 22.25 4.15 -4.19
N ILE A 106 21.76 3.88 -5.41
CA ILE A 106 22.50 3.10 -6.41
C ILE A 106 23.66 3.88 -7.04
N MET A 107 23.59 5.20 -7.04
CA MET A 107 24.60 6.09 -7.63
C MET A 107 25.41 6.83 -6.56
N MET A 108 24.80 7.14 -5.42
CA MET A 108 25.42 8.00 -4.40
C MET A 108 26.69 7.41 -3.78
N ALA A 109 26.80 6.09 -3.67
CA ALA A 109 28.00 5.43 -3.15
C ALA A 109 29.25 5.70 -4.02
N ASP A 110 29.05 6.01 -5.30
CA ASP A 110 30.11 6.24 -6.28
C ASP A 110 30.37 7.75 -6.53
N MET A 111 29.60 8.65 -5.90
CA MET A 111 29.70 10.10 -6.11
C MET A 111 30.61 10.79 -5.11
N ASN A 112 31.39 11.77 -5.56
CA ASN A 112 32.08 12.69 -4.66
C ASN A 112 31.13 13.77 -4.10
N SER A 113 31.60 14.54 -3.11
CA SER A 113 30.78 15.57 -2.44
C SER A 113 30.21 16.63 -3.40
N ARG A 114 30.95 17.00 -4.45
CA ARG A 114 30.51 17.99 -5.44
C ARG A 114 29.41 17.43 -6.34
N GLU A 115 29.58 16.20 -6.83
CA GLU A 115 28.60 15.49 -7.63
C GLU A 115 27.31 15.25 -6.85
N LEU A 116 27.43 14.79 -5.60
CA LEU A 116 26.31 14.59 -4.71
C LEU A 116 25.55 15.90 -4.47
N THR A 117 26.27 16.99 -4.24
CA THR A 117 25.66 18.32 -4.08
C THR A 117 24.90 18.77 -5.33
N ALA A 118 25.48 18.57 -6.52
CA ALA A 118 24.82 18.89 -7.79
C ALA A 118 23.56 18.01 -8.00
N PHE A 119 23.64 16.73 -7.63
CA PHE A 119 22.52 15.80 -7.67
C PHE A 119 21.38 16.23 -6.74
N LEU A 120 21.68 16.46 -5.45
CA LEU A 120 20.71 16.86 -4.45
C LEU A 120 20.01 18.18 -4.79
N SER A 121 20.78 19.16 -5.28
CA SER A 121 20.21 20.44 -5.69
C SER A 121 19.27 20.28 -6.89
N SER A 122 19.64 19.53 -7.93
CA SER A 122 18.85 19.41 -9.16
C SER A 122 17.47 18.77 -8.95
N PHE A 123 17.37 17.74 -8.09
CA PHE A 123 16.10 17.07 -7.82
C PHE A 123 15.21 17.77 -6.78
N ARG A 124 15.70 18.82 -6.10
CA ARG A 124 14.92 19.63 -5.13
C ARG A 124 14.23 18.77 -4.04
N PHE A 125 14.99 17.86 -3.43
CA PHE A 125 14.49 16.99 -2.35
C PHE A 125 13.76 17.78 -1.24
N GLY A 126 12.68 17.22 -0.71
CA GLY A 126 11.83 17.86 0.29
C GLY A 126 10.91 18.98 -0.24
N ARG A 127 11.02 19.36 -1.52
CA ARG A 127 10.17 20.38 -2.16
C ARG A 127 9.33 19.79 -3.28
N GLU A 128 8.35 18.95 -2.92
CA GLU A 128 7.52 18.25 -3.91
C GLU A 128 6.81 19.20 -4.90
N GLU A 129 6.52 20.44 -4.49
CA GLU A 129 5.85 21.46 -5.32
C GLU A 129 6.78 22.23 -6.28
N GLU A 130 8.08 21.92 -6.32
CA GLU A 130 9.06 22.60 -7.19
C GLU A 130 9.88 21.58 -7.99
N VAL A 131 9.50 21.34 -9.24
CA VAL A 131 10.31 20.54 -10.17
C VAL A 131 11.23 21.39 -11.03
N GLU A 132 12.37 20.81 -11.37
CA GLU A 132 13.27 21.40 -12.35
C GLU A 132 12.85 20.99 -13.76
N VAL A 133 12.58 22.00 -14.60
CA VAL A 133 12.21 21.84 -16.01
C VAL A 133 13.22 22.56 -16.87
N ARG A 134 13.81 21.86 -17.84
CA ARG A 134 14.84 22.41 -18.73
C ARG A 134 14.64 21.94 -20.17
N SER A 135 14.65 22.87 -21.12
CA SER A 135 14.68 22.52 -22.55
C SER A 135 16.10 22.11 -22.94
N LEU A 136 16.28 20.89 -23.46
CA LEU A 136 17.59 20.37 -23.84
C LEU A 136 18.04 20.83 -25.24
N PRO A 137 19.36 21.10 -25.42
CA PRO A 137 19.97 21.19 -26.75
C PRO A 137 19.72 19.91 -27.55
N ARG A 138 19.71 20.02 -28.89
CA ARG A 138 19.42 18.89 -29.78
C ARG A 138 20.38 17.72 -29.59
N GLU A 139 21.64 18.01 -29.32
CA GLU A 139 22.68 17.00 -29.10
C GLU A 139 22.44 16.23 -27.79
N SER A 140 22.29 16.94 -26.66
CA SER A 140 21.98 16.33 -25.36
C SER A 140 20.68 15.54 -25.39
N TYR A 141 19.64 16.07 -26.05
CA TYR A 141 18.39 15.35 -26.25
C TYR A 141 18.58 14.02 -26.99
N ARG A 142 19.28 14.02 -28.13
CA ARG A 142 19.59 12.78 -28.87
C ARG A 142 20.40 11.81 -28.01
N ALA A 143 21.43 12.31 -27.34
CA ALA A 143 22.30 11.52 -26.48
C ALA A 143 21.53 10.81 -25.35
N ILE A 144 20.64 11.52 -24.64
CA ILE A 144 19.89 10.92 -23.52
C ILE A 144 18.77 9.99 -24.04
N THR A 145 18.04 10.40 -25.08
CA THR A 145 16.96 9.57 -25.65
C THR A 145 17.49 8.24 -26.18
N THR A 146 18.64 8.23 -26.87
CA THR A 146 19.29 6.99 -27.31
C THR A 146 19.61 6.07 -26.12
N ARG A 147 20.18 6.60 -25.03
CA ARG A 147 20.49 5.81 -23.83
C ARG A 147 19.24 5.21 -23.19
N LEU A 148 18.20 6.02 -23.02
CA LEU A 148 16.91 5.56 -22.48
C LEU A 148 16.28 4.48 -23.38
N GLN A 149 16.35 4.64 -24.70
CA GLN A 149 15.88 3.64 -25.65
C GLN A 149 16.68 2.34 -25.56
N THR A 150 18.00 2.40 -25.43
CA THR A 150 18.86 1.22 -25.19
C THR A 150 18.40 0.47 -23.93
N MET A 151 18.18 1.19 -22.82
CA MET A 151 17.69 0.58 -21.58
C MET A 151 16.30 -0.08 -21.77
N LEU A 152 15.42 0.53 -22.56
CA LEU A 152 14.08 0.00 -22.85
C LEU A 152 14.10 -1.26 -23.73
N VAL A 153 14.93 -1.28 -24.77
CA VAL A 153 15.07 -2.46 -25.65
C VAL A 153 15.60 -3.64 -24.84
N GLU A 154 16.62 -3.40 -24.01
CA GLU A 154 17.21 -4.43 -23.17
C GLU A 154 16.27 -4.95 -22.09
N GLN A 155 15.32 -4.14 -21.61
CA GLN A 155 14.32 -4.58 -20.64
C GLN A 155 13.46 -5.74 -21.18
N GLY A 156 13.25 -5.81 -22.50
CA GLY A 156 12.47 -6.85 -23.17
C GLY A 156 13.22 -8.17 -23.38
N ASP A 157 14.54 -8.19 -23.23
CA ASP A 157 15.39 -9.36 -23.48
C ASP A 157 15.75 -10.04 -22.13
N ALA A 158 15.58 -11.36 -22.04
CA ALA A 158 15.60 -12.08 -20.75
C ALA A 158 16.99 -12.56 -20.30
N SER A 159 18.06 -12.11 -20.96
CA SER A 159 19.40 -12.67 -20.83
C SER A 159 20.38 -11.73 -20.11
N GLY A 160 20.70 -12.05 -18.85
CA GLY A 160 21.94 -11.59 -18.19
C GLY A 160 21.84 -10.47 -17.14
N ASP A 161 22.92 -10.37 -16.36
CA ASP A 161 23.15 -9.38 -15.30
C ASP A 161 23.33 -7.97 -15.89
N ARG A 162 22.20 -7.28 -16.07
CA ARG A 162 22.11 -5.93 -16.68
C ARG A 162 22.49 -4.79 -15.74
N GLY A 163 22.76 -5.09 -14.46
CA GLY A 163 22.91 -4.10 -13.40
C GLY A 163 24.02 -3.08 -13.68
N LEU A 164 25.21 -3.54 -14.09
CA LEU A 164 26.35 -2.66 -14.33
C LEU A 164 26.15 -1.75 -15.55
N LYS A 165 25.65 -2.30 -16.66
CA LYS A 165 25.40 -1.51 -17.87
C LYS A 165 24.38 -0.40 -17.61
N TRP A 166 23.29 -0.71 -16.92
CA TRP A 166 22.27 0.28 -16.60
C TRP A 166 22.77 1.34 -15.62
N LYS A 167 23.65 0.99 -14.69
CA LYS A 167 24.35 1.99 -13.85
C LYS A 167 25.21 2.93 -14.68
N VAL A 168 26.00 2.42 -15.63
CA VAL A 168 26.82 3.25 -16.52
C VAL A 168 25.95 4.19 -17.36
N LEU A 169 24.91 3.65 -18.00
CA LEU A 169 23.97 4.45 -18.80
C LEU A 169 23.29 5.53 -17.95
N LEU A 170 22.83 5.19 -16.74
CA LEU A 170 22.26 6.16 -15.81
C LEU A 170 23.27 7.23 -15.39
N GLY A 171 24.52 6.86 -15.12
CA GLY A 171 25.60 7.79 -14.82
C GLY A 171 25.84 8.78 -15.95
N GLU A 172 25.89 8.33 -17.21
CA GLU A 172 26.03 9.21 -18.37
C GLU A 172 24.83 10.17 -18.51
N ILE A 173 23.61 9.70 -18.27
CA ILE A 173 22.41 10.56 -18.27
C ILE A 173 22.51 11.59 -17.15
N LEU A 174 22.93 11.20 -15.95
CA LEU A 174 23.10 12.11 -14.81
C LEU A 174 24.15 13.17 -15.12
N LEU A 175 25.31 12.81 -15.67
CA LEU A 175 26.34 13.80 -16.04
C LEU A 175 25.85 14.82 -17.08
N GLN A 176 24.96 14.42 -17.99
CA GLN A 176 24.37 15.32 -18.99
C GLN A 176 23.21 16.15 -18.46
N THR A 177 22.60 15.74 -17.35
CA THR A 177 21.44 16.41 -16.76
C THR A 177 21.82 17.24 -15.54
N LEU A 178 22.87 16.92 -14.81
CA LEU A 178 23.31 17.68 -13.64
C LEU A 178 24.12 18.91 -14.10
N PRO A 179 23.74 20.14 -13.69
CA PRO A 179 24.53 21.33 -13.95
C PRO A 179 25.78 21.29 -13.04
N LEU A 180 26.85 20.66 -13.53
CA LEU A 180 28.16 20.65 -12.86
C LEU A 180 28.74 22.07 -12.89
N GLY A 181 28.37 22.91 -11.91
CA GLY A 181 28.86 24.29 -11.82
C GLY A 181 27.92 25.34 -11.23
N SER A 182 26.67 25.01 -10.88
CA SER A 182 25.80 25.99 -10.26
C SER A 182 26.09 26.12 -8.76
N ASN A 183 26.36 27.35 -8.28
CA ASN A 183 26.31 27.76 -6.87
C ASN A 183 24.85 27.71 -6.35
N GLY A 184 24.18 26.57 -6.54
CA GLY A 184 22.82 26.35 -6.07
C GLY A 184 22.77 26.36 -4.55
N HIS A 185 21.68 26.88 -4.00
CA HIS A 185 21.36 26.76 -2.59
C HIS A 185 21.17 25.29 -2.24
N VAL A 186 22.23 24.65 -1.75
CA VAL A 186 22.12 23.43 -0.93
C VAL A 186 21.33 23.85 0.31
N PRO A 187 20.32 23.09 0.77
CA PRO A 187 19.67 23.38 2.04
C PRO A 187 20.74 23.69 3.11
N LYS A 188 20.68 24.89 3.70
CA LYS A 188 21.60 25.27 4.77
C LYS A 188 21.43 24.28 5.92
N GLU A 189 22.55 23.64 6.32
CA GLU A 189 22.66 22.74 7.47
C GLU A 189 21.71 21.54 7.47
N SER A 190 21.90 20.63 6.53
CA SER A 190 21.14 19.38 6.48
C SER A 190 21.99 18.21 6.94
N PHE A 191 21.52 17.55 7.99
CA PHE A 191 21.97 16.32 8.66
C PHE A 191 22.06 15.07 7.74
N TRP A 192 22.31 15.23 6.45
CA TRP A 192 22.44 14.12 5.51
C TRP A 192 23.67 13.30 5.88
N THR A 193 23.45 12.07 6.33
CA THR A 193 24.48 11.04 6.22
C THR A 193 24.16 10.21 4.99
N ASP A 194 25.18 9.79 4.24
CA ASP A 194 25.06 8.75 3.20
C ASP A 194 24.28 7.54 3.72
N GLN A 195 24.40 7.28 5.03
CA GLN A 195 23.65 6.27 5.76
C GLN A 195 22.13 6.42 5.64
N ALA A 196 21.56 7.63 5.65
CA ALA A 196 20.12 7.82 5.54
C ALA A 196 19.58 7.34 4.18
N TRP A 197 20.28 7.69 3.11
CA TRP A 197 19.97 7.26 1.75
C TRP A 197 20.17 5.75 1.55
N GLN A 198 21.18 5.16 2.21
CA GLN A 198 21.39 3.72 2.22
C GLN A 198 20.31 2.95 3.01
N ARG A 199 19.71 3.59 4.02
CA ARG A 199 18.64 3.01 4.85
C ARG A 199 17.27 3.09 4.17
N LEU A 200 17.00 4.13 3.38
CA LEU A 200 15.70 4.37 2.75
C LEU A 200 15.15 3.16 1.94
N PRO A 201 15.92 2.47 1.08
CA PRO A 201 15.41 1.30 0.36
C PRO A 201 14.90 0.19 1.28
N LYS A 202 15.57 -0.03 2.43
CA LYS A 202 15.14 -1.02 3.43
C LYS A 202 13.82 -0.62 4.08
N VAL A 203 13.66 0.67 4.38
CA VAL A 203 12.41 1.20 4.93
C VAL A 203 11.27 1.05 3.93
N LEU A 204 11.48 1.43 2.67
CA LEU A 204 10.48 1.29 1.62
C LEU A 204 10.06 -0.17 1.44
N ASP A 205 11.03 -1.09 1.33
CA ASP A 205 10.78 -2.53 1.21
C ASP A 205 9.98 -3.07 2.41
N TYR A 206 10.33 -2.67 3.64
CA TYR A 206 9.59 -3.05 4.84
C TYR A 206 8.14 -2.53 4.80
N LEU A 207 7.94 -1.25 4.46
CA LEU A 207 6.60 -0.65 4.36
C LEU A 207 5.74 -1.37 3.31
N HIS A 208 6.34 -1.78 2.20
CA HIS A 208 5.63 -2.47 1.11
C HIS A 208 5.28 -3.91 1.45
N LYS A 209 6.24 -4.68 1.99
CA LYS A 209 6.01 -6.07 2.42
C LYS A 209 4.96 -6.17 3.52
N ASN A 210 4.99 -5.25 4.46
CA ASN A 210 4.09 -5.24 5.61
C ASN A 210 2.89 -4.30 5.42
N CYS A 211 2.58 -3.89 4.18
CA CYS A 211 1.54 -2.89 3.92
C CYS A 211 0.13 -3.35 4.35
N ARG A 212 -0.10 -4.64 4.57
CA ARG A 212 -1.37 -5.21 5.02
C ARG A 212 -1.60 -5.09 6.53
N GLU A 213 -0.54 -4.92 7.31
CA GLU A 213 -0.60 -4.90 8.77
C GLU A 213 -0.76 -3.47 9.31
N ASP A 214 -1.18 -3.33 10.56
CA ASP A 214 -1.08 -2.07 11.28
C ASP A 214 0.39 -1.83 11.68
N LEU A 215 0.99 -0.79 11.10
CA LEU A 215 2.40 -0.44 11.30
C LEU A 215 2.52 0.77 12.23
N TYR A 216 3.43 0.66 13.19
CA TYR A 216 3.78 1.70 14.16
C TYR A 216 5.24 2.10 13.97
N ALA A 217 5.56 3.38 14.16
CA ALA A 217 6.91 3.92 13.94
C ALA A 217 7.96 3.15 14.76
N GLU A 218 7.70 2.93 16.04
CA GLU A 218 8.58 2.20 16.97
C GLU A 218 8.93 0.80 16.47
N ARG A 219 7.93 0.06 15.95
CA ARG A 219 8.14 -1.29 15.39
C ARG A 219 9.03 -1.24 14.15
N ILE A 220 8.78 -0.31 13.23
CA ILE A 220 9.58 -0.15 12.01
C ILE A 220 11.04 0.17 12.36
N LEU A 221 11.24 1.11 13.29
CA LEU A 221 12.57 1.56 13.72
C LEU A 221 13.34 0.42 14.41
N LYS A 222 12.69 -0.31 15.32
CA LYS A 222 13.27 -1.45 16.02
C LYS A 222 13.61 -2.60 15.07
N ASP A 223 12.69 -3.01 14.22
CA ASP A 223 12.87 -4.16 13.32
C ASP A 223 13.98 -3.90 12.29
N LEU A 224 14.21 -2.64 11.90
CA LEU A 224 15.23 -2.25 10.94
C LEU A 224 16.54 -1.76 11.59
N GLY A 225 16.60 -1.65 12.92
CA GLY A 225 17.75 -1.11 13.65
C GLY A 225 18.08 0.34 13.25
N LEU A 226 17.06 1.19 13.12
CA LEU A 226 17.19 2.58 12.70
C LEU A 226 17.17 3.54 13.90
N PRO A 227 17.80 4.73 13.80
CA PRO A 227 17.69 5.78 14.81
C PRO A 227 16.24 6.19 15.07
N ASP A 228 15.90 6.47 16.34
CA ASP A 228 14.52 6.74 16.78
C ASP A 228 13.86 7.93 16.07
N ASP A 229 14.65 8.87 15.57
CA ASP A 229 14.19 10.06 14.88
C ASP A 229 14.05 9.87 13.36
N PHE A 230 14.58 8.79 12.77
CA PHE A 230 14.71 8.62 11.32
C PHE A 230 13.39 8.81 10.55
N LEU A 231 12.29 8.23 11.05
CA LEU A 231 10.97 8.34 10.41
C LEU A 231 10.32 9.72 10.59
N ALA A 232 10.72 10.46 11.62
CA ALA A 232 10.19 11.78 11.94
C ALA A 232 10.98 12.91 11.25
N THR A 233 12.27 12.70 11.01
CA THR A 233 13.20 13.69 10.44
C THR A 233 13.60 13.31 9.01
N ALA A 234 14.46 12.30 8.86
CA ALA A 234 15.07 11.94 7.58
C ALA A 234 14.05 11.51 6.51
N PHE A 235 13.05 10.69 6.87
CA PHE A 235 12.06 10.23 5.90
C PHE A 235 11.27 11.38 5.24
N PRO A 236 10.59 12.28 5.98
CA PRO A 236 9.86 13.38 5.36
C PRO A 236 10.75 14.39 4.64
N GLU A 237 11.99 14.58 5.09
CA GLU A 237 12.95 15.44 4.40
C GLU A 237 13.34 14.88 3.02
N ILE A 238 13.57 13.56 2.94
CA ILE A 238 13.90 12.87 1.69
C ILE A 238 12.68 12.76 0.76
N MET A 239 11.58 12.23 1.30
CA MET A 239 10.41 11.82 0.53
C MET A 239 9.41 12.95 0.31
N GLY A 240 9.60 14.11 0.95
CA GLY A 240 8.67 15.25 0.90
C GLY A 240 7.38 15.05 1.72
N GLN A 241 7.18 13.88 2.31
CA GLN A 241 5.98 13.52 3.05
C GLN A 241 6.28 12.53 4.17
N ARG A 242 5.40 12.51 5.19
CA ARG A 242 5.51 11.56 6.30
C ARG A 242 5.35 10.12 5.80
N TRP A 243 6.07 9.18 6.41
CA TRP A 243 6.02 7.75 6.06
C TRP A 243 4.60 7.16 6.12
N SER A 244 3.78 7.60 7.07
CA SER A 244 2.39 7.13 7.22
C SER A 244 1.51 7.61 6.07
N ARG A 245 1.76 8.83 5.57
CA ARG A 245 1.10 9.37 4.38
C ARG A 245 1.54 8.61 3.12
N TYR A 246 2.84 8.37 2.99
CA TYR A 246 3.39 7.57 1.90
C TYR A 246 2.79 6.15 1.85
N LEU A 247 2.68 5.49 3.00
CA LEU A 247 2.08 4.16 3.13
C LEU A 247 0.60 4.17 2.73
N LEU A 248 -0.16 5.17 3.17
CA LEU A 248 -1.57 5.33 2.76
C LEU A 248 -1.71 5.46 1.24
N ASP A 249 -0.88 6.31 0.62
CA ASP A 249 -0.89 6.52 -0.82
C ASP A 249 -0.45 5.26 -1.58
N TYR A 250 0.50 4.50 -1.04
CA TYR A 250 0.88 3.19 -1.56
C TYR A 250 -0.28 2.19 -1.50
N ARG A 251 -0.97 2.06 -0.36
CA ARG A 251 -2.13 1.17 -0.20
C ARG A 251 -3.25 1.48 -1.20
N ILE A 252 -3.51 2.76 -1.46
CA ILE A 252 -4.50 3.17 -2.46
C ILE A 252 -4.06 2.84 -3.89
N ARG A 253 -2.78 3.01 -4.23
CA ARG A 253 -2.23 2.63 -5.54
C ARG A 253 -2.34 1.12 -5.77
N LEU A 254 -2.00 0.32 -4.76
CA LEU A 254 -2.15 -1.13 -4.79
C LEU A 254 -3.62 -1.53 -5.02
N ALA A 255 -4.55 -0.88 -4.31
CA ALA A 255 -5.98 -1.10 -4.48
C ALA A 255 -6.46 -0.76 -5.89
N ALA A 256 -6.02 0.37 -6.44
CA ALA A 256 -6.33 0.77 -7.81
C ALA A 256 -5.77 -0.22 -8.83
N GLY A 257 -4.60 -0.79 -8.58
CA GLY A 257 -4.01 -1.88 -9.38
C GLY A 257 -4.87 -3.14 -9.35
N LEU A 258 -5.30 -3.57 -8.17
CA LEU A 258 -6.14 -4.76 -7.97
C LEU A 258 -7.52 -4.62 -8.62
N LEU A 259 -8.15 -3.44 -8.52
CA LEU A 259 -9.47 -3.16 -9.11
C LEU A 259 -9.48 -3.25 -10.64
N ARG A 260 -8.33 -3.13 -11.32
CA ARG A 260 -8.24 -3.24 -12.78
C ARG A 260 -8.07 -4.66 -13.28
N GLN A 261 -7.42 -5.50 -12.47
CA GLN A 261 -7.05 -6.85 -12.87
C GLN A 261 -8.11 -7.87 -12.49
N LYS A 262 -8.97 -7.56 -11.52
CA LYS A 262 -9.92 -8.50 -10.93
C LYS A 262 -11.33 -7.91 -10.91
N SER A 263 -12.33 -8.72 -11.20
CA SER A 263 -13.74 -8.54 -10.80
C SER A 263 -13.93 -8.76 -9.28
N ALA A 264 -12.98 -8.26 -8.48
CA ALA A 264 -12.97 -8.46 -7.04
C ALA A 264 -13.97 -7.54 -6.35
N ARG A 265 -14.63 -8.05 -5.30
CA ARG A 265 -15.47 -7.24 -4.41
C ARG A 265 -14.60 -6.12 -3.81
N ILE A 266 -15.09 -4.89 -3.84
CA ILE A 266 -14.37 -3.70 -3.32
C ILE A 266 -13.93 -3.91 -1.86
N SER A 267 -14.76 -4.59 -1.06
CA SER A 267 -14.44 -4.96 0.34
C SER A 267 -13.22 -5.87 0.46
N PHE A 268 -13.06 -6.83 -0.45
CA PHE A 268 -11.90 -7.71 -0.47
C PHE A 268 -10.64 -6.93 -0.84
N VAL A 269 -10.72 -6.04 -1.84
CA VAL A 269 -9.60 -5.16 -2.22
C VAL A 269 -9.17 -4.26 -1.05
N ALA A 270 -10.13 -3.68 -0.32
CA ALA A 270 -9.84 -2.86 0.84
C ALA A 270 -9.04 -3.65 1.91
N GLN A 271 -9.48 -4.88 2.22
CA GLN A 271 -8.80 -5.75 3.18
C GLN A 271 -7.40 -6.15 2.70
N GLU A 272 -7.26 -6.55 1.43
CA GLU A 272 -5.98 -6.94 0.83
C GLU A 272 -4.94 -5.81 0.79
N CYS A 273 -5.40 -4.56 0.87
CA CYS A 273 -4.54 -3.38 0.93
C CYS A 273 -4.34 -2.85 2.37
N GLY A 274 -4.76 -3.59 3.40
CA GLY A 274 -4.54 -3.23 4.81
C GLY A 274 -5.44 -2.11 5.32
N PHE A 275 -6.65 -1.94 4.76
CA PHE A 275 -7.63 -1.02 5.33
C PHE A 275 -8.49 -1.73 6.39
N PRO A 276 -8.57 -1.20 7.62
CA PRO A 276 -9.34 -1.84 8.70
C PRO A 276 -10.84 -1.80 8.45
N THR A 277 -11.33 -0.79 7.72
CA THR A 277 -12.74 -0.64 7.38
C THR A 277 -12.93 -0.17 5.95
N LEU A 278 -14.05 -0.58 5.34
CA LEU A 278 -14.44 -0.15 3.99
C LEU A 278 -14.71 1.37 3.94
N SER A 279 -15.21 1.96 5.04
CA SER A 279 -15.44 3.41 5.13
C SER A 279 -14.14 4.20 5.05
N HIS A 280 -13.11 3.77 5.81
CA HIS A 280 -11.78 4.39 5.76
C HIS A 280 -11.15 4.25 4.37
N PHE A 281 -11.30 3.07 3.75
CA PHE A 281 -10.86 2.83 2.38
C PHE A 281 -11.56 3.76 1.38
N ASN A 282 -12.90 3.82 1.38
CA ASN A 282 -13.65 4.64 0.44
C ASN A 282 -13.29 6.13 0.57
N ALA A 283 -13.16 6.63 1.80
CA ALA A 283 -12.77 8.02 2.05
C ALA A 283 -11.34 8.31 1.56
N SER A 284 -10.39 7.42 1.88
CA SER A 284 -8.99 7.56 1.46
C SER A 284 -8.83 7.43 -0.05
N PHE A 285 -9.53 6.47 -0.66
CA PHE A 285 -9.53 6.26 -2.10
C PHE A 285 -10.10 7.46 -2.81
N ARG A 286 -11.25 8.00 -2.38
CA ARG A 286 -11.79 9.24 -2.97
C ARG A 286 -10.87 10.43 -2.79
N LYS A 287 -10.20 10.55 -1.64
CA LYS A 287 -9.25 11.64 -1.38
C LYS A 287 -8.03 11.60 -2.31
N VAL A 288 -7.48 10.41 -2.54
CA VAL A 288 -6.26 10.22 -3.35
C VAL A 288 -6.59 10.11 -4.84
N MET A 289 -7.62 9.34 -5.16
CA MET A 289 -8.02 8.99 -6.53
C MET A 289 -9.18 9.84 -7.03
N GLY A 290 -9.65 10.85 -6.30
CA GLY A 290 -10.67 11.85 -6.73
C GLY A 290 -12.04 11.30 -7.10
N MET A 291 -12.26 10.00 -6.99
CA MET A 291 -13.52 9.33 -7.28
C MET A 291 -13.70 8.11 -6.38
N ALA A 292 -14.92 7.59 -6.29
CA ALA A 292 -15.16 6.40 -5.49
C ALA A 292 -14.56 5.14 -6.17
N PRO A 293 -14.16 4.11 -5.40
CA PRO A 293 -13.63 2.86 -5.95
C PRO A 293 -14.56 2.19 -6.97
N ARG A 294 -15.88 2.30 -6.77
CA ARG A 294 -16.89 1.74 -7.68
C ARG A 294 -16.88 2.42 -9.04
N ASP A 295 -16.76 3.74 -9.06
CA ASP A 295 -16.74 4.54 -10.29
C ASP A 295 -15.43 4.31 -11.04
N PHE A 296 -14.32 4.19 -10.28
CA PHE A 296 -13.03 3.79 -10.82
C PHE A 296 -13.09 2.41 -11.49
N TYR A 297 -13.70 1.41 -10.83
CA TYR A 297 -13.90 0.07 -11.38
C TYR A 297 -14.69 0.09 -12.70
N LYS A 298 -15.86 0.74 -12.73
CA LYS A 298 -16.69 0.86 -13.94
C LYS A 298 -15.95 1.53 -15.11
N SER A 299 -15.18 2.58 -14.81
CA SER A 299 -14.38 3.27 -15.83
C SER A 299 -13.27 2.39 -16.42
N SER A 300 -12.73 1.47 -15.61
CA SER A 300 -11.70 0.53 -16.05
C SER A 300 -12.28 -0.59 -16.92
N GLU A 301 -13.50 -1.03 -16.63
CA GLU A 301 -14.23 -2.04 -17.40
C GLU A 301 -14.61 -1.53 -18.80
N SER A 302 -15.09 -0.29 -18.93
CA SER A 302 -15.40 0.31 -20.24
C SER A 302 -14.17 0.49 -21.15
N MET A 303 -12.98 0.70 -20.56
CA MET A 303 -11.71 0.79 -21.31
C MET A 303 -11.19 -0.56 -21.82
N LEU A 304 -11.45 -1.65 -21.09
CA LEU A 304 -11.11 -3.01 -21.55
C LEU A 304 -11.96 -3.39 -22.76
N VAL A 305 -13.24 -2.96 -22.79
CA VAL A 305 -14.15 -3.21 -23.92
C VAL A 305 -13.75 -2.42 -25.18
N SER A 306 -13.27 -1.18 -25.05
CA SER A 306 -12.86 -0.36 -26.20
C SER A 306 -11.62 -0.89 -26.94
N LYS A 307 -10.78 -1.72 -26.30
CA LYS A 307 -9.60 -2.33 -26.96
C LYS A 307 -9.95 -3.49 -27.90
N ASN A 308 -11.19 -3.98 -27.89
CA ASN A 308 -11.63 -5.06 -28.78
C ASN A 308 -12.06 -4.59 -30.18
N GLY A 309 -11.89 -3.29 -30.51
CA GLY A 309 -12.24 -2.71 -31.82
C GLY A 309 -11.10 -2.59 -32.84
N VAL A 310 -9.86 -2.97 -32.50
CA VAL A 310 -8.75 -2.95 -33.45
C VAL A 310 -8.74 -4.27 -34.22
N ARG A 311 -8.77 -4.18 -35.57
CA ARG A 311 -8.70 -5.31 -36.51
C ARG A 311 -7.65 -6.32 -36.03
N LYS A 312 -8.04 -7.60 -35.96
CA LYS A 312 -7.12 -8.73 -35.70
C LYS A 312 -5.88 -8.55 -36.58
N ALA A 313 -4.75 -8.26 -35.97
CA ALA A 313 -3.46 -8.53 -36.59
C ALA A 313 -3.36 -10.04 -36.80
N ASP A 314 -2.78 -10.44 -37.93
CA ASP A 314 -2.63 -11.85 -38.29
C ASP A 314 -2.03 -12.64 -37.12
N PRO A 315 -2.58 -13.82 -36.78
CA PRO A 315 -2.05 -14.62 -35.69
C PRO A 315 -0.61 -15.00 -36.03
N VAL A 316 0.33 -14.45 -35.28
CA VAL A 316 1.68 -15.00 -35.19
C VAL A 316 1.51 -16.46 -34.81
N LYS A 317 1.95 -17.38 -35.67
CA LYS A 317 1.94 -18.82 -35.40
C LYS A 317 2.71 -19.08 -34.11
N SER A 318 1.98 -19.20 -32.99
CA SER A 318 2.52 -19.78 -31.77
C SER A 318 2.77 -21.26 -32.05
N LYS A 319 3.99 -21.74 -31.79
CA LYS A 319 4.30 -23.16 -31.83
C LYS A 319 3.27 -23.88 -30.93
N ALA A 320 2.51 -24.81 -31.51
CA ALA A 320 1.57 -25.62 -30.75
C ALA A 320 2.38 -26.47 -29.76
N PHE A 321 1.98 -26.41 -28.48
CA PHE A 321 2.57 -27.20 -27.42
C PHE A 321 2.50 -28.69 -27.77
N THR A 322 3.58 -29.41 -27.53
CA THR A 322 3.58 -30.87 -27.72
C THR A 322 2.76 -31.53 -26.60
N LEU A 323 2.13 -32.67 -26.90
CA LEU A 323 1.35 -33.44 -25.91
C LEU A 323 2.19 -33.78 -24.67
N VAL A 324 3.50 -33.99 -24.86
CA VAL A 324 4.45 -34.31 -23.80
C VAL A 324 4.67 -33.12 -22.87
N GLU A 325 4.85 -31.91 -23.39
CA GLU A 325 5.00 -30.70 -22.57
C GLU A 325 3.74 -30.43 -21.74
N LEU A 326 2.55 -30.64 -22.31
CA LEU A 326 1.29 -30.47 -21.57
C LEU A 326 1.19 -31.48 -20.42
N LEU A 327 1.53 -32.74 -20.67
CA LEU A 327 1.50 -33.82 -19.68
C LEU A 327 2.49 -33.58 -18.53
N VAL A 328 3.71 -33.16 -18.84
CA VAL A 328 4.73 -32.83 -17.82
C VAL A 328 4.26 -31.63 -16.99
N THR A 329 3.67 -30.62 -17.63
CA THR A 329 3.24 -29.41 -16.93
C THR A 329 2.09 -29.68 -15.97
N ILE A 330 1.05 -30.42 -16.39
CA ILE A 330 -0.05 -30.78 -15.49
C ILE A 330 0.42 -31.70 -14.34
N SER A 331 1.42 -32.56 -14.61
CA SER A 331 2.00 -33.44 -13.58
C SER A 331 2.80 -32.64 -12.55
N ILE A 332 3.59 -31.67 -12.98
CA ILE A 332 4.33 -30.76 -12.08
C ILE A 332 3.35 -29.90 -11.28
N ILE A 333 2.32 -29.33 -11.93
CA ILE A 333 1.29 -28.53 -11.23
C ILE A 333 0.56 -29.40 -10.19
N GLY A 334 0.20 -30.63 -10.54
CA GLY A 334 -0.47 -31.56 -9.61
C GLY A 334 0.40 -31.92 -8.40
N LEU A 335 1.69 -32.17 -8.61
CA LEU A 335 2.64 -32.43 -7.54
C LEU A 335 2.85 -31.21 -6.64
N LEU A 336 3.07 -30.03 -7.23
CA LEU A 336 3.24 -28.78 -6.48
C LEU A 336 1.97 -28.41 -5.69
N ALA A 337 0.78 -28.61 -6.29
CA ALA A 337 -0.49 -28.41 -5.60
C ALA A 337 -0.67 -29.39 -4.44
N GLY A 338 -0.32 -30.67 -4.62
CA GLY A 338 -0.37 -31.69 -3.58
C GLY A 338 0.48 -31.35 -2.34
N LEU A 339 1.65 -30.76 -2.54
CA LEU A 339 2.53 -30.30 -1.45
C LEU A 339 2.04 -29.01 -0.78
N SER A 340 1.26 -28.19 -1.49
CA SER A 340 0.83 -26.86 -1.03
C SER A 340 -0.50 -26.88 -0.25
N ILE A 341 -1.37 -27.86 -0.50
CA ILE A 341 -2.66 -27.97 0.20
C ILE A 341 -2.51 -28.12 1.74
N PRO A 342 -1.65 -29.01 2.29
CA PRO A 342 -1.56 -29.17 3.74
C PRO A 342 -0.99 -27.91 4.43
N THR A 343 -0.03 -27.22 3.80
CA THR A 343 0.60 -26.01 4.35
C THR A 343 -0.36 -24.81 4.34
N ILE A 344 -1.19 -24.67 3.31
CA ILE A 344 -2.21 -23.61 3.26
C ILE A 344 -3.28 -23.81 4.33
N LYS A 345 -3.69 -25.06 4.62
CA LYS A 345 -4.67 -25.35 5.68
C LYS A 345 -4.14 -24.92 7.05
N VAL A 346 -2.92 -25.32 7.39
CA VAL A 346 -2.28 -24.94 8.66
C VAL A 346 -2.08 -23.42 8.77
N ALA A 347 -1.64 -22.76 7.69
CA ALA A 347 -1.47 -21.31 7.68
C ALA A 347 -2.79 -20.56 7.92
N ARG A 348 -3.89 -21.04 7.31
CA ARG A 348 -5.23 -20.49 7.51
C ARG A 348 -5.72 -20.70 8.94
N GLU A 349 -5.59 -21.90 9.48
CA GLU A 349 -5.98 -22.20 10.87
C GLU A 349 -5.18 -21.32 11.85
N THR A 350 -3.88 -21.16 11.63
CA THR A 350 -3.02 -20.28 12.42
C THR A 350 -3.48 -18.82 12.36
N ALA A 351 -3.87 -18.33 11.17
CA ALA A 351 -4.39 -16.98 11.00
C ALA A 351 -5.75 -16.79 11.68
N GLU A 352 -6.64 -17.78 11.61
CA GLU A 352 -7.94 -17.78 12.28
C GLU A 352 -7.77 -17.76 13.81
N VAL A 353 -6.87 -18.57 14.37
CA VAL A 353 -6.49 -18.56 15.80
C VAL A 353 -5.88 -17.22 16.21
N GLY A 354 -5.01 -16.64 15.38
CA GLY A 354 -4.46 -15.30 15.58
C GLY A 354 -5.55 -14.22 15.66
N GLY A 355 -6.59 -14.35 14.82
CA GLY A 355 -7.80 -13.53 14.89
C GLY A 355 -8.54 -13.68 16.22
N CYS A 356 -8.68 -14.90 16.73
CA CYS A 356 -9.36 -15.16 18.00
C CYS A 356 -8.61 -14.54 19.19
N MET A 357 -7.29 -14.64 19.20
CA MET A 357 -6.45 -13.99 20.22
C MET A 357 -6.54 -12.47 20.17
N SER A 358 -6.60 -11.87 18.97
CA SER A 358 -6.79 -10.43 18.81
C SER A 358 -8.14 -9.96 19.36
N ASN A 359 -9.21 -10.71 19.08
CA ASN A 359 -10.55 -10.42 19.58
C ASN A 359 -10.61 -10.50 21.12
N MET A 360 -10.02 -11.54 21.73
CA MET A 360 -9.93 -11.63 23.20
C MET A 360 -9.18 -10.45 23.80
N ARG A 361 -8.08 -9.99 23.20
CA ARG A 361 -7.36 -8.80 23.68
C ARG A 361 -8.23 -7.54 23.61
N GLN A 362 -8.98 -7.37 22.53
CA GLN A 362 -9.89 -6.24 22.37
C GLN A 362 -11.02 -6.27 23.41
N LEU A 363 -11.63 -7.44 23.63
CA LEU A 363 -12.67 -7.63 24.65
C LEU A 363 -12.12 -7.37 26.06
N THR A 364 -10.95 -7.93 26.40
CA THR A 364 -10.29 -7.68 27.70
C THR A 364 -9.98 -6.20 27.89
N THR A 365 -9.48 -5.51 26.86
CA THR A 365 -9.21 -4.07 26.93
C THR A 365 -10.50 -3.28 27.16
N ALA A 366 -11.59 -3.63 26.47
CA ALA A 366 -12.88 -3.00 26.65
C ALA A 366 -13.44 -3.23 28.06
N MET A 367 -13.25 -4.42 28.64
CA MET A 367 -13.66 -4.72 30.01
C MET A 367 -12.83 -3.98 31.07
N LEU A 368 -11.54 -3.80 30.83
CA LEU A 368 -10.71 -2.98 31.72
C LEU A 368 -11.09 -1.50 31.64
N ALA A 369 -11.48 -1.01 30.47
CA ALA A 369 -12.04 0.34 30.33
C ALA A 369 -13.35 0.50 31.11
N VAL A 370 -14.24 -0.50 31.05
CA VAL A 370 -15.46 -0.54 31.89
C VAL A 370 -15.11 -0.52 33.37
N ALA A 371 -14.12 -1.29 33.80
CA ALA A 371 -13.66 -1.29 35.19
C ALA A 371 -13.17 0.11 35.62
N SER A 372 -12.40 0.77 34.76
CA SER A 372 -11.87 2.12 35.00
C SER A 372 -13.00 3.14 35.18
N ASP A 373 -14.06 3.03 34.39
CA ASP A 373 -15.18 3.98 34.41
C ASP A 373 -16.20 3.70 35.54
N ASN A 374 -16.17 2.51 36.15
CA ASN A 374 -17.17 2.05 37.12
C ASN A 374 -16.58 1.64 38.48
N ASP A 375 -15.57 2.34 38.99
CA ASP A 375 -14.92 2.09 40.30
C ASP A 375 -14.38 0.66 40.48
N GLY A 376 -13.86 0.08 39.40
CA GLY A 376 -13.33 -1.29 39.37
C GLY A 376 -14.40 -2.37 39.17
N ARG A 377 -15.66 -2.01 38.89
CA ARG A 377 -16.73 -2.96 38.56
C ARG A 377 -16.71 -3.34 37.08
N ILE A 378 -16.81 -4.63 36.80
CA ILE A 378 -17.02 -5.17 35.44
C ILE A 378 -18.32 -5.98 35.38
N PHE A 379 -18.78 -6.17 34.15
CA PHE A 379 -20.00 -6.94 33.86
C PHE A 379 -19.86 -8.41 34.30
N SER A 380 -20.96 -8.96 34.83
CA SER A 380 -21.08 -10.40 35.12
C SER A 380 -21.51 -11.18 33.88
N GLY A 381 -21.16 -12.47 33.85
CA GLY A 381 -21.57 -13.39 32.78
C GLY A 381 -23.02 -13.87 32.84
N ASN A 382 -23.80 -13.53 33.89
CA ASN A 382 -25.12 -14.10 34.15
C ASN A 382 -26.35 -13.22 33.82
N GLY A 383 -26.21 -12.20 32.97
CA GLY A 383 -27.33 -11.33 32.59
C GLY A 383 -28.09 -11.83 31.36
N VAL A 384 -29.25 -12.47 31.53
CA VAL A 384 -30.14 -12.87 30.41
C VAL A 384 -30.90 -11.69 29.78
N THR A 385 -30.80 -10.49 30.37
CA THR A 385 -31.48 -9.27 29.89
C THR A 385 -30.53 -8.09 29.67
N GLU A 386 -29.32 -8.10 30.26
CA GLU A 386 -28.29 -7.07 30.03
C GLU A 386 -26.86 -7.61 30.31
N GLY A 387 -26.32 -8.40 29.38
CA GLY A 387 -25.02 -9.06 29.49
C GLY A 387 -23.83 -8.24 28.99
N TRP A 388 -22.61 -8.71 29.29
CA TRP A 388 -21.38 -8.15 28.74
C TRP A 388 -21.27 -8.34 27.21
N ALA A 389 -21.75 -9.48 26.72
CA ALA A 389 -21.79 -9.90 25.32
C ALA A 389 -23.24 -9.92 24.81
N PRO A 390 -23.45 -9.88 23.48
CA PRO A 390 -24.79 -9.97 22.92
C PRO A 390 -25.33 -11.41 22.92
N ASP A 391 -26.66 -11.56 22.99
CA ASP A 391 -27.33 -12.86 22.76
C ASP A 391 -27.23 -13.30 21.29
N SER A 392 -27.04 -12.35 20.37
CA SER A 392 -26.68 -12.62 18.98
C SER A 392 -25.90 -11.45 18.39
N VAL A 393 -24.93 -11.73 17.53
CA VAL A 393 -24.20 -10.67 16.80
C VAL A 393 -25.08 -9.81 15.88
N ASN A 394 -26.29 -10.26 15.57
CA ASN A 394 -27.28 -9.55 14.78
C ASN A 394 -28.21 -8.68 15.63
N ASN A 395 -28.23 -8.87 16.95
CA ASN A 395 -29.01 -8.08 17.89
C ASN A 395 -28.17 -7.72 19.13
N LEU A 396 -27.65 -6.49 19.13
CA LEU A 396 -26.71 -6.00 20.14
C LEU A 396 -27.39 -5.23 21.28
N THR A 397 -28.72 -5.17 21.31
CA THR A 397 -29.47 -4.34 22.26
C THR A 397 -29.16 -4.66 23.72
N ASN A 398 -28.85 -5.93 24.01
CA ASN A 398 -28.62 -6.41 25.37
C ASN A 398 -27.13 -6.43 25.76
N CYS A 399 -26.22 -5.92 24.90
CA CYS A 399 -24.77 -5.96 25.12
C CYS A 399 -24.25 -4.65 25.73
N LYS A 400 -23.78 -4.69 26.98
CA LYS A 400 -23.24 -3.51 27.68
C LYS A 400 -21.92 -2.99 27.12
N LEU A 401 -21.07 -3.86 26.57
CA LEU A 401 -19.85 -3.42 25.88
C LEU A 401 -20.18 -2.61 24.61
N TRP A 402 -21.31 -2.93 23.96
CA TRP A 402 -21.78 -2.19 22.79
C TRP A 402 -22.51 -0.91 23.18
N SER A 403 -23.51 -0.99 24.07
CA SER A 403 -24.32 0.17 24.47
C SER A 403 -23.50 1.21 25.25
N GLY A 404 -22.51 0.78 26.03
CA GLY A 404 -21.53 1.65 26.69
C GLY A 404 -20.47 2.24 25.74
N GLY A 405 -20.46 1.85 24.46
CA GLY A 405 -19.55 2.40 23.45
C GLY A 405 -18.09 1.92 23.53
N TYR A 406 -17.79 0.94 24.40
CA TYR A 406 -16.47 0.34 24.58
C TYR A 406 -16.06 -0.56 23.41
N VAL A 407 -17.03 -1.14 22.71
CA VAL A 407 -16.84 -1.94 21.50
C VAL A 407 -17.69 -1.37 20.38
N ARG A 408 -17.08 -1.15 19.21
CA ARG A 408 -17.78 -0.64 18.00
C ARG A 408 -17.81 -1.62 16.82
N ASN A 409 -17.27 -2.83 17.01
CA ASN A 409 -17.26 -3.88 16.00
C ASN A 409 -17.89 -5.17 16.54
N ALA A 410 -19.13 -5.47 16.13
CA ALA A 410 -19.87 -6.65 16.57
C ALA A 410 -19.16 -7.99 16.25
N LYS A 411 -18.28 -8.02 15.23
CA LYS A 411 -17.54 -9.24 14.89
C LYS A 411 -16.49 -9.63 15.93
N VAL A 412 -16.15 -8.73 16.86
CA VAL A 412 -15.17 -9.04 17.93
C VAL A 412 -15.67 -10.14 18.86
N PHE A 413 -16.98 -10.37 18.94
CA PHE A 413 -17.58 -11.45 19.73
C PHE A 413 -17.48 -12.83 19.04
N LEU A 414 -16.97 -12.90 17.81
CA LEU A 414 -16.83 -14.13 17.04
C LEU A 414 -15.36 -14.48 16.84
N CYS A 415 -14.96 -15.65 17.32
CA CYS A 415 -13.71 -16.28 16.93
C CYS A 415 -13.78 -16.76 15.48
N PRO A 416 -12.87 -16.32 14.57
CA PRO A 416 -12.81 -16.81 13.19
C PRO A 416 -12.53 -18.31 13.04
N HIS A 417 -11.90 -18.92 14.06
CA HIS A 417 -11.66 -20.37 14.14
C HIS A 417 -12.85 -21.14 14.76
N GLY A 418 -13.71 -20.44 15.50
CA GLY A 418 -14.83 -21.05 16.23
C GLY A 418 -15.86 -21.65 15.27
N ARG A 419 -16.25 -22.89 15.52
CA ARG A 419 -17.37 -23.51 14.80
C ARG A 419 -18.66 -22.81 15.24
N PRO A 420 -19.61 -22.54 14.32
CA PRO A 420 -20.88 -21.93 14.69
C PRO A 420 -21.56 -22.77 15.76
N SER A 421 -21.57 -22.26 16.98
CA SER A 421 -22.29 -22.83 18.10
C SER A 421 -23.78 -22.56 17.88
N GLY A 422 -24.49 -23.57 17.41
CA GLY A 422 -25.93 -23.62 17.61
C GLY A 422 -26.17 -23.86 19.10
N ALA A 423 -26.26 -22.79 19.90
CA ALA A 423 -26.92 -22.93 21.20
C ALA A 423 -28.34 -23.47 20.89
N PRO A 424 -28.75 -24.65 21.41
CA PRO A 424 -29.97 -25.34 20.98
C PRO A 424 -31.25 -24.50 21.22
N TRP A 425 -31.16 -23.45 22.03
CA TRP A 425 -32.29 -22.68 22.50
C TRP A 425 -32.54 -21.38 21.71
N PHE A 426 -31.56 -20.83 20.98
CA PHE A 426 -31.71 -19.50 20.32
C PHE A 426 -31.22 -19.39 18.86
N GLY A 427 -30.74 -20.46 18.22
CA GLY A 427 -30.59 -20.50 16.75
C GLY A 427 -29.67 -19.44 16.10
N SER A 428 -28.76 -18.81 16.86
CA SER A 428 -27.78 -17.84 16.36
C SER A 428 -26.41 -18.05 17.04
N PRO A 429 -25.29 -17.76 16.35
CA PRO A 429 -23.96 -17.79 16.98
C PRO A 429 -23.87 -16.63 17.98
N ALA A 430 -24.17 -16.93 19.24
CA ALA A 430 -24.41 -15.92 20.27
C ALA A 430 -23.11 -15.18 20.66
N CYS A 431 -22.02 -15.92 20.89
CA CYS A 431 -20.67 -15.42 21.16
C CYS A 431 -19.73 -16.63 21.15
N HIS A 432 -18.45 -16.48 20.77
CA HIS A 432 -17.45 -17.56 20.90
C HIS A 432 -16.57 -17.41 22.15
N TYR A 433 -16.85 -16.41 23.00
CA TYR A 433 -16.09 -16.10 24.20
C TYR A 433 -17.01 -16.04 25.40
N SER A 434 -16.49 -16.45 26.55
CA SER A 434 -17.22 -16.53 27.81
C SER A 434 -16.45 -15.89 28.96
N LEU A 435 -17.19 -15.34 29.92
CA LEU A 435 -16.64 -14.75 31.13
C LEU A 435 -16.77 -15.69 32.31
N ASN A 436 -15.74 -15.67 33.16
CA ASN A 436 -15.80 -16.32 34.44
C ASN A 436 -16.84 -15.59 35.33
N VAL A 437 -17.90 -16.32 35.71
CA VAL A 437 -19.00 -15.82 36.55
C VAL A 437 -18.69 -15.81 38.04
N ALA A 438 -17.61 -16.49 38.47
CA ALA A 438 -17.20 -16.58 39.87
C ALA A 438 -15.66 -16.46 40.05
N PRO A 439 -15.02 -15.39 39.56
CA PRO A 439 -13.55 -15.23 39.61
C PRO A 439 -13.00 -15.04 41.04
N GLN A 440 -13.87 -14.90 42.05
CA GLN A 440 -13.55 -14.71 43.47
C GLN A 440 -13.72 -15.99 44.32
N GLY A 441 -14.13 -17.12 43.73
CA GLY A 441 -14.21 -18.42 44.41
C GLY A 441 -15.61 -18.81 44.90
N GLY A 442 -16.44 -19.35 44.00
CA GLY A 442 -17.66 -20.12 44.35
C GLY A 442 -18.95 -19.33 44.55
N VAL A 443 -18.90 -17.99 44.62
CA VAL A 443 -20.10 -17.14 44.64
C VAL A 443 -20.31 -16.52 43.27
N VAL A 444 -21.39 -16.92 42.61
CA VAL A 444 -21.90 -16.27 41.42
C VAL A 444 -22.39 -14.88 41.82
N SER A 445 -21.77 -13.83 41.28
CA SER A 445 -22.13 -12.44 41.57
C SER A 445 -22.65 -11.73 40.32
N THR A 446 -23.64 -10.86 40.48
CA THR A 446 -24.15 -9.97 39.42
C THR A 446 -23.17 -8.83 39.11
N GLU A 447 -22.23 -8.55 40.02
CA GLU A 447 -21.16 -7.56 39.85
C GLU A 447 -19.81 -8.17 40.21
N ILE A 448 -18.82 -8.00 39.34
CA ILE A 448 -17.46 -8.48 39.58
C ILE A 448 -16.58 -7.26 39.84
N MET A 449 -15.93 -7.19 41.00
CA MET A 449 -14.95 -6.15 41.31
C MET A 449 -13.54 -6.65 41.07
N VAL A 450 -12.83 -6.01 40.15
CA VAL A 450 -11.49 -6.39 39.69
C VAL A 450 -10.48 -6.35 40.85
N ASN A 451 -10.62 -5.37 41.74
CA ASN A 451 -9.77 -5.19 42.92
C ASN A 451 -9.99 -6.25 44.02
N ARG A 452 -11.05 -7.08 43.95
CA ARG A 452 -11.35 -8.15 44.92
C ARG A 452 -10.90 -9.54 44.43
N ILE A 453 -10.29 -9.62 43.26
CA ILE A 453 -9.75 -10.89 42.74
C ILE A 453 -8.51 -11.25 43.54
N GLN A 454 -8.56 -12.36 44.30
CA GLN A 454 -7.49 -12.75 45.22
C GLN A 454 -6.17 -13.11 44.51
N ASN A 455 -6.25 -13.73 43.33
CA ASN A 455 -5.07 -14.15 42.56
C ASN A 455 -5.16 -13.68 41.09
N PRO A 456 -5.03 -12.37 40.79
CA PRO A 456 -5.28 -11.83 39.46
C PRO A 456 -4.45 -12.50 38.35
N SER A 457 -3.20 -12.86 38.65
CA SER A 457 -2.30 -13.53 37.69
C SER A 457 -2.64 -14.99 37.40
N LYS A 458 -3.47 -15.63 38.24
CA LYS A 458 -3.92 -17.02 38.08
C LYS A 458 -5.40 -17.14 37.73
N THR A 459 -6.17 -16.06 37.84
CA THR A 459 -7.59 -16.04 37.54
C THR A 459 -7.82 -15.83 36.05
N ILE A 460 -8.35 -16.84 35.37
CA ILE A 460 -8.85 -16.71 34.00
C ILE A 460 -10.17 -15.94 34.04
N MET A 461 -10.20 -14.77 33.40
CA MET A 461 -11.38 -13.89 33.37
C MET A 461 -12.20 -14.06 32.09
N LEU A 462 -11.54 -14.08 30.94
CA LEU A 462 -12.13 -14.24 29.61
C LEU A 462 -11.48 -15.44 28.94
N PHE A 463 -12.29 -16.32 28.36
CA PHE A 463 -11.82 -17.51 27.65
C PHE A 463 -12.67 -17.78 26.41
N GLU A 464 -12.10 -18.50 25.46
CA GLU A 464 -12.84 -19.00 24.30
C GLU A 464 -13.71 -20.20 24.70
N GLU A 465 -14.97 -20.20 24.28
CA GLU A 465 -15.89 -21.29 24.55
C GLU A 465 -15.80 -22.35 23.45
N ALA A 466 -15.13 -23.46 23.76
CA ALA A 466 -15.23 -24.66 22.95
C ALA A 466 -16.56 -25.34 23.27
N VAL A 467 -17.58 -25.17 22.44
CA VAL A 467 -18.77 -26.02 22.54
C VAL A 467 -18.37 -27.41 22.08
N VAL A 468 -17.97 -28.25 23.03
CA VAL A 468 -17.93 -29.70 22.86
C VAL A 468 -19.39 -30.12 22.75
N SER A 469 -19.87 -30.38 21.53
CA SER A 469 -21.13 -31.10 21.36
C SER A 469 -21.04 -32.35 22.23
N ALA A 470 -21.95 -32.49 23.20
CA ALA A 470 -22.01 -33.64 24.10
C ALA A 470 -21.89 -34.93 23.26
N GLY A 471 -20.72 -35.56 23.26
CA GLY A 471 -20.44 -36.74 22.44
C GLY A 471 -19.05 -36.88 21.83
N GLN A 472 -18.17 -35.86 21.80
CA GLN A 472 -16.79 -36.05 21.33
C GLN A 472 -15.74 -35.49 22.28
N THR A 473 -15.25 -36.34 23.17
CA THR A 473 -13.93 -36.20 23.80
C THR A 473 -12.86 -36.32 22.72
N GLN A 474 -12.10 -35.25 22.47
CA GLN A 474 -10.78 -35.35 21.85
C GLN A 474 -9.78 -34.62 22.74
N ASP A 475 -8.76 -35.38 23.14
CA ASP A 475 -7.63 -34.98 23.97
C ASP A 475 -7.01 -33.65 23.52
N SER A 476 -6.99 -32.67 24.42
CA SER A 476 -6.15 -31.48 24.31
C SER A 476 -4.81 -31.73 24.99
N ARG A 477 -3.73 -31.83 24.20
CA ARG A 477 -2.35 -31.57 24.64
C ARG A 477 -1.99 -30.12 24.40
#